data_AF-A0A8R2NM14-F1
#
_entry.id   AF-A0A8R2NM14-F1
#
_cell.length_a   1.000
_cell.length_b   1.000
_cell.length_c   1.000
_cell.angle_alpha   90.00
_cell.angle_beta   90.00
_cell.angle_gamma   90.00
#
_symmetry.space_group_name_H-M   'P 1'
#
loop_
_entity.id
_entity.type
_entity.pdbx_description
1 polymer ?
#
loop_
_entity_poly.entity_id
_entity_poly.type
_entity_poly.pdbx_seq_one_letter_code
_entity_poly.pdbx_strand_id
1 'polypeptide(L)'
;MAFLKISTSRKCSQILLQEPFRNDVYARLVRSLTSNANGLAEQHQQRRNSSVVSGPSAIDTKPKFDPLDTSFANPEATFKSKTTWEIFRAYIVYQLCSSSYLVENNMKLMKLCKAVFGEKLFTVMMKMTFYGHFVAGEDQYRIVPTLKRLRSFGVKPILDYSVEEDLSQEEAEKREVESSMSEIEKRDQDAAQKEAETVGGSLPQYHVDKQFADRRYKVQSARTYFYLNEATCERNMEVFTNCLHAVAGATYGTGITAIKLTALGRPQLLLQLSEVIMRARTLASEIMGGKGNVIGQHLTLEELDKRLFQAGIKDTKKFLEKVTKDSQGVIHLFPWSGLLDENSELSDSFRVPCLKEGRMVRLLSQLSKKEEEMFRNMVHRLNTLVQTAKDLDVRIMIDAEQTYFQPAISRLTLELMQKYNTEKAIVFNTYQCYLKETLNEVKTDLNQAKRQKFFFGAKLVRGAYIDQERARAAALGYADPTNPSYEATTETYHQTLTECLTRIKVLKDQGDDCSKIGIMVASHNEDTVRFALSQMKEIGISPEDKVICFGQLLGMCDFITFPLGQAGYSAYKYIPYGPVNEVLPYLSRRAMENKGVLKKLVKERTLLRKELFRRILRGQFFYKPNGNYTPV
;
A
#
# COMPACT_ATOMS: atom_id res chain seq x y z
N MET A 1 -1.04 -8.98 -78.87
CA MET A 1 -2.14 -7.99 -78.86
C MET A 1 -2.40 -7.63 -77.41
N ALA A 2 -1.80 -6.58 -76.86
CA ALA A 2 -2.13 -5.16 -77.01
C ALA A 2 -2.97 -4.67 -75.80
N PHE A 3 -2.33 -3.83 -74.96
CA PHE A 3 -2.85 -2.67 -74.21
C PHE A 3 -3.98 -2.90 -73.16
N LEU A 4 -4.06 -2.20 -72.00
CA LEU A 4 -3.56 -0.90 -71.55
C LEU A 4 -3.65 -0.80 -69.98
N LYS A 5 -2.51 -0.46 -69.34
CA LYS A 5 -2.22 0.46 -68.22
C LYS A 5 -3.00 0.54 -66.86
N ILE A 6 -2.19 0.37 -65.79
CA ILE A 6 -1.88 1.27 -64.64
C ILE A 6 -2.97 1.56 -63.58
N SER A 7 -2.76 1.08 -62.33
CA SER A 7 -2.30 1.89 -61.17
C SER A 7 -2.56 1.24 -59.80
N THR A 8 -1.52 1.25 -58.94
CA THR A 8 -1.51 1.30 -57.45
C THR A 8 -2.24 0.20 -56.66
N SER A 9 -1.56 -0.75 -56.02
CA SER A 9 -0.72 -0.64 -54.79
C SER A 9 -1.45 -1.22 -53.56
N ARG A 10 -1.14 -2.47 -53.21
CA ARG A 10 -0.43 -2.85 -51.95
C ARG A 10 -0.47 -4.37 -51.79
N LYS A 11 0.71 -4.94 -51.99
CA LYS A 11 1.07 -6.35 -51.76
C LYS A 11 1.13 -6.67 -50.27
N CYS A 12 1.01 -7.98 -50.03
CA CYS A 12 1.38 -8.75 -48.85
C CYS A 12 0.33 -8.87 -47.73
N SER A 13 -0.72 -9.62 -48.04
CA SER A 13 -1.30 -10.59 -47.11
C SER A 13 -0.85 -11.99 -47.55
N GLN A 14 -0.76 -12.93 -46.60
CA GLN A 14 -0.50 -14.37 -46.73
C GLN A 14 0.97 -14.79 -46.84
N ILE A 15 1.62 -15.02 -45.68
CA ILE A 15 2.24 -16.30 -45.31
C ILE A 15 2.09 -16.43 -43.77
N LEU A 16 1.83 -17.66 -43.29
CA LEU A 16 1.68 -18.14 -41.90
C LEU A 16 0.24 -18.37 -41.41
N LEU A 17 -0.37 -19.43 -41.94
CA LEU A 17 -1.42 -20.21 -41.26
C LEU A 17 -0.85 -21.61 -41.00
N GLN A 18 -0.49 -21.90 -39.74
CA GLN A 18 -0.48 -23.23 -39.14
C GLN A 18 -0.31 -23.06 -37.62
N GLU A 19 -1.31 -23.51 -36.85
CA GLU A 19 -1.31 -23.96 -35.43
C GLU A 19 -2.74 -23.77 -34.84
N PRO A 20 -3.63 -24.79 -34.87
CA PRO A 20 -5.03 -24.66 -34.45
C PRO A 20 -5.27 -24.83 -32.94
N PHE A 21 -4.24 -25.03 -32.11
CA PHE A 21 -4.42 -25.39 -30.70
C PHE A 21 -4.51 -24.22 -29.70
N ARG A 22 -4.11 -23.00 -30.06
CA ARG A 22 -4.13 -21.83 -29.14
C ARG A 22 -5.47 -21.10 -29.06
N ASN A 23 -6.27 -21.13 -30.13
CA ASN A 23 -7.53 -20.36 -30.17
C ASN A 23 -8.67 -21.04 -29.42
N ASP A 24 -8.65 -22.37 -29.26
CA ASP A 24 -9.76 -23.09 -28.62
C ASP A 24 -9.69 -23.00 -27.09
N VAL A 25 -8.49 -22.97 -26.49
CA VAL A 25 -8.31 -22.75 -25.04
C VAL A 25 -8.68 -21.32 -24.65
N TYR A 26 -8.27 -20.32 -25.46
CA TYR A 26 -8.60 -18.92 -25.20
C TYR A 26 -10.09 -18.64 -25.41
N ALA A 27 -10.71 -19.22 -26.46
CA ALA A 27 -12.15 -19.11 -26.68
C ALA A 27 -12.98 -19.83 -25.60
N ARG A 28 -12.52 -20.98 -25.08
CA ARG A 28 -13.17 -21.66 -23.95
C ARG A 28 -13.00 -20.89 -22.63
N LEU A 29 -11.85 -20.27 -22.39
CA LEU A 29 -11.62 -19.42 -21.22
C LEU A 29 -12.49 -18.16 -21.26
N VAL A 30 -12.56 -17.48 -22.41
CA VAL A 30 -13.43 -16.31 -22.60
C VAL A 30 -14.90 -16.69 -22.49
N ARG A 31 -15.34 -17.85 -23.03
CA ARG A 31 -16.72 -18.37 -22.87
C ARG A 31 -17.03 -18.77 -21.43
N SER A 32 -16.08 -19.33 -20.69
CA SER A 32 -16.25 -19.67 -19.27
C SER A 32 -16.35 -18.41 -18.39
N LEU A 33 -15.54 -17.37 -18.70
CA LEU A 33 -15.56 -16.10 -17.99
C LEU A 33 -16.83 -15.29 -18.30
N THR A 34 -17.29 -15.29 -19.56
CA THR A 34 -18.57 -14.65 -19.93
C THR A 34 -19.79 -15.42 -19.44
N SER A 35 -19.75 -16.75 -19.39
CA SER A 35 -20.78 -17.59 -18.77
C SER A 35 -20.92 -17.33 -17.27
N ASN A 36 -19.80 -17.26 -16.54
CA ASN A 36 -19.81 -16.93 -15.11
C ASN A 36 -20.19 -15.47 -14.85
N ALA A 37 -19.77 -14.53 -15.69
CA ALA A 37 -20.15 -13.12 -15.61
C ALA A 37 -21.65 -12.92 -15.88
N ASN A 38 -22.22 -13.62 -16.86
CA ASN A 38 -23.65 -13.57 -17.16
C ASN A 38 -24.49 -14.25 -16.06
N GLY A 39 -24.03 -15.37 -15.49
CA GLY A 39 -24.69 -16.00 -14.34
C GLY A 39 -24.67 -15.15 -13.07
N LEU A 40 -23.58 -14.40 -12.83
CA LEU A 40 -23.47 -13.45 -11.72
C LEU A 40 -24.25 -12.15 -11.99
N ALA A 41 -24.30 -11.68 -13.24
CA ALA A 41 -25.06 -10.52 -13.66
C ALA A 41 -26.58 -10.79 -13.62
N GLU A 42 -27.05 -11.97 -14.03
CA GLU A 42 -28.45 -12.39 -13.90
C GLU A 42 -28.86 -12.57 -12.43
N GLN A 43 -27.98 -13.10 -11.57
CA GLN A 43 -28.20 -13.08 -10.12
C GLN A 43 -28.22 -11.67 -9.54
N HIS A 44 -27.41 -10.74 -10.06
CA HIS A 44 -27.41 -9.33 -9.66
C HIS A 44 -28.66 -8.57 -10.16
N GLN A 45 -29.19 -8.93 -11.33
CA GLN A 45 -30.36 -8.30 -11.94
C GLN A 45 -31.66 -8.86 -11.34
N GLN A 46 -31.71 -10.15 -11.00
CA GLN A 46 -32.78 -10.73 -10.15
C GLN A 46 -32.76 -10.16 -8.72
N ARG A 47 -31.58 -9.84 -8.16
CA ARG A 47 -31.46 -9.12 -6.87
C ARG A 47 -31.83 -7.64 -6.95
N ARG A 48 -31.60 -6.97 -8.08
CA ARG A 48 -32.09 -5.60 -8.33
C ARG A 48 -33.61 -5.55 -8.49
N ASN A 49 -34.22 -6.52 -9.18
CA ASN A 49 -35.68 -6.54 -9.39
C ASN A 49 -36.47 -7.07 -8.18
N SER A 50 -35.82 -7.70 -7.20
CA SER A 50 -36.43 -8.07 -5.90
C SER A 50 -36.25 -7.00 -4.81
N SER A 51 -35.77 -5.81 -5.17
CA SER A 51 -35.60 -4.69 -4.23
C SER A 51 -36.88 -3.90 -3.92
N VAL A 52 -38.05 -4.39 -4.33
CA VAL A 52 -39.36 -3.93 -3.81
C VAL A 52 -39.98 -5.05 -2.96
N VAL A 53 -39.27 -5.45 -1.92
CA VAL A 53 -39.87 -6.17 -0.79
C VAL A 53 -39.61 -5.30 0.43
N SER A 54 -40.69 -4.78 0.99
CA SER A 54 -40.72 -4.10 2.29
C SER A 54 -39.98 -4.94 3.32
N GLY A 55 -38.76 -4.51 3.66
CA GLY A 55 -38.01 -5.05 4.79
C GLY A 55 -38.82 -4.89 6.07
N PRO A 56 -38.58 -5.72 7.10
CA PRO A 56 -39.28 -5.60 8.36
C PRO A 56 -39.07 -4.18 8.90
N SER A 57 -40.18 -3.50 9.19
CA SER A 57 -40.29 -2.20 9.88
C SER A 57 -38.96 -1.77 10.50
N ALA A 58 -38.26 -0.84 9.86
CA ALA A 58 -37.08 -0.21 10.42
C ALA A 58 -37.46 0.43 11.75
N ILE A 59 -37.13 -0.24 12.85
CA ILE A 59 -37.06 0.41 14.15
C ILE A 59 -36.02 1.51 13.96
N ASP A 60 -36.46 2.76 14.07
CA ASP A 60 -35.65 3.98 14.04
C ASP A 60 -34.72 4.00 15.27
N THR A 61 -33.73 3.09 15.30
CA THR A 61 -32.68 3.12 16.31
C THR A 61 -31.56 4.01 15.79
N LYS A 62 -31.51 5.26 16.28
CA LYS A 62 -30.32 6.11 16.12
C LYS A 62 -29.05 5.30 16.40
N PRO A 63 -28.00 5.44 15.58
CA PRO A 63 -26.75 4.70 15.78
C PRO A 63 -26.23 4.95 17.20
N LYS A 64 -25.93 3.86 17.92
CA LYS A 64 -25.44 3.92 19.29
C LYS A 64 -23.99 4.38 19.28
N PHE A 65 -23.70 5.46 19.99
CA PHE A 65 -22.34 5.92 20.27
C PHE A 65 -22.09 5.96 21.77
N ASP A 66 -20.92 5.46 22.17
CA ASP A 66 -20.43 5.55 23.55
C ASP A 66 -19.51 6.79 23.66
N PRO A 67 -19.43 7.46 24.83
CA PRO A 67 -18.47 8.55 25.01
C PRO A 67 -17.02 8.05 24.92
N LEU A 68 -16.16 8.82 24.26
CA LEU A 68 -14.74 8.47 24.12
C LEU A 68 -13.93 8.87 25.35
N ASP A 69 -13.36 7.87 26.03
CA ASP A 69 -12.31 8.07 27.04
C ASP A 69 -10.93 8.08 26.37
N THR A 70 -10.32 9.27 26.25
CA THR A 70 -9.00 9.47 25.61
C THR A 70 -7.82 8.99 26.47
N SER A 71 -8.05 8.57 27.72
CA SER A 71 -7.03 7.89 28.52
C SER A 71 -6.81 6.44 28.06
N PHE A 72 -7.82 5.87 27.37
CA PHE A 72 -7.86 4.49 26.94
C PHE A 72 -7.56 3.51 28.08
N ALA A 73 -8.12 3.77 29.27
CA ALA A 73 -7.84 3.00 30.49
C ALA A 73 -9.01 2.10 30.93
N ASN A 74 -10.16 2.18 30.25
CA ASN A 74 -11.36 1.39 30.59
C ASN A 74 -11.30 -0.03 29.99
N PRO A 75 -11.15 -1.09 30.81
CA PRO A 75 -11.07 -2.48 30.33
C PRO A 75 -12.40 -3.00 29.78
N GLU A 76 -13.54 -2.59 30.34
CA GLU A 76 -14.86 -3.07 29.90
C GLU A 76 -15.22 -2.53 28.52
N ALA A 77 -15.02 -1.23 28.29
CA ALA A 77 -15.22 -0.61 26.97
C ALA A 77 -14.30 -1.22 25.90
N THR A 78 -13.05 -1.50 26.28
CA THR A 78 -12.04 -2.09 25.40
C THR A 78 -12.44 -3.49 24.91
N PHE A 79 -12.85 -4.38 25.81
CA PHE A 79 -12.98 -5.81 25.49
C PHE A 79 -14.42 -6.31 25.38
N LYS A 80 -15.42 -5.43 25.34
CA LYS A 80 -16.84 -5.80 25.11
C LYS A 80 -17.07 -6.58 23.81
N SER A 81 -16.18 -6.45 22.83
CA SER A 81 -16.21 -7.21 21.57
C SER A 81 -15.66 -8.64 21.67
N LYS A 82 -15.04 -9.01 22.80
CA LYS A 82 -14.32 -10.28 22.99
C LYS A 82 -15.04 -11.19 23.95
N THR A 83 -15.04 -12.48 23.66
CA THR A 83 -15.44 -13.53 24.60
C THR A 83 -14.43 -13.64 25.75
N THR A 84 -14.83 -14.27 26.86
CA THR A 84 -13.94 -14.49 28.01
C THR A 84 -12.74 -15.37 27.62
N TRP A 85 -12.96 -16.37 26.76
CA TRP A 85 -11.89 -17.21 26.22
C TRP A 85 -10.88 -16.41 25.40
N GLU A 86 -11.33 -15.47 24.57
CA GLU A 86 -10.43 -14.64 23.76
C GLU A 86 -9.56 -13.72 24.61
N ILE A 87 -10.08 -13.21 25.72
CA ILE A 87 -9.31 -12.41 26.69
C ILE A 87 -8.26 -13.27 27.37
N PHE A 88 -8.64 -14.47 27.80
CA PHE A 88 -7.71 -15.43 28.40
C PHE A 88 -6.60 -15.81 27.41
N ARG A 89 -6.97 -16.19 26.19
CA ARG A 89 -6.01 -16.48 25.10
C ARG A 89 -5.08 -15.30 24.84
N ALA A 90 -5.62 -14.08 24.73
CA ALA A 90 -4.82 -12.87 24.53
C ALA A 90 -3.80 -12.70 25.67
N TYR A 91 -4.24 -12.84 26.93
CA TYR A 91 -3.36 -12.73 28.09
C TYR A 91 -2.19 -13.73 28.03
N ILE A 92 -2.45 -14.99 27.68
CA ILE A 92 -1.41 -16.02 27.50
C ILE A 92 -0.48 -15.66 26.33
N VAL A 93 -1.02 -15.28 25.17
CA VAL A 93 -0.21 -14.90 24.01
C VAL A 93 0.71 -13.74 24.35
N TYR A 94 0.20 -12.69 25.01
CA TYR A 94 1.03 -11.57 25.45
C TYR A 94 2.08 -11.96 26.50
N GLN A 95 1.79 -12.94 27.36
CA GLN A 95 2.77 -13.50 28.29
C GLN A 95 3.91 -14.17 27.52
N LEU A 96 3.60 -14.98 26.50
CA LEU A 96 4.58 -15.64 25.65
C LEU A 96 5.42 -14.61 24.87
N CYS A 97 4.80 -13.57 24.30
CA CYS A 97 5.49 -12.46 23.64
C CYS A 97 6.42 -11.67 24.57
N SER A 98 6.15 -11.68 25.88
CA SER A 98 6.98 -10.97 26.86
C SER A 98 8.28 -11.73 27.18
N SER A 99 8.44 -12.97 26.73
CA SER A 99 9.65 -13.76 26.93
C SER A 99 10.64 -13.57 25.79
N SER A 100 11.76 -12.89 26.06
CA SER A 100 12.83 -12.69 25.08
C SER A 100 13.33 -14.00 24.49
N TYR A 101 13.48 -15.05 25.32
CA TYR A 101 13.95 -16.36 24.86
C TYR A 101 12.99 -17.01 23.87
N LEU A 102 11.67 -17.00 24.18
CA LEU A 102 10.66 -17.60 23.30
C LEU A 102 10.57 -16.85 21.97
N VAL A 103 10.63 -15.52 22.01
CA VAL A 103 10.55 -14.69 20.81
C VAL A 103 11.79 -14.85 19.94
N GLU A 104 12.99 -14.86 20.51
CA GLU A 104 14.26 -15.02 19.76
C GLU A 104 14.42 -16.42 19.14
N ASN A 105 13.88 -17.45 19.80
CA ASN A 105 14.01 -18.83 19.35
C ASN A 105 12.72 -19.37 18.68
N ASN A 106 11.76 -18.49 18.35
CA ASN A 106 10.42 -18.91 17.96
C ASN A 106 10.40 -19.89 16.77
N MET A 107 11.24 -19.70 15.74
CA MET A 107 11.23 -20.55 14.54
C MET A 107 11.78 -21.94 14.87
N LYS A 108 12.84 -22.02 15.68
CA LYS A 108 13.41 -23.29 16.13
C LYS A 108 12.40 -24.05 17.00
N LEU A 109 11.76 -23.34 17.93
CA LEU A 109 10.72 -23.90 18.80
C LEU A 109 9.51 -24.39 18.00
N MET A 110 9.03 -23.61 17.01
CA MET A 110 7.93 -24.03 16.14
C MET A 110 8.30 -25.28 15.32
N LYS A 111 9.50 -25.33 14.74
CA LYS A 111 10.00 -26.52 14.02
C LYS A 111 10.06 -27.75 14.94
N LEU A 112 10.57 -27.59 16.16
CA LEU A 112 10.60 -28.67 17.16
C LEU A 112 9.19 -29.11 17.56
N CYS A 113 8.30 -28.18 17.90
CA CYS A 113 6.92 -28.49 18.25
C CYS A 113 6.20 -29.23 17.11
N LYS A 114 6.41 -28.78 15.87
CA LYS A 114 5.84 -29.43 14.68
C LYS A 114 6.41 -30.84 14.47
N ALA A 115 7.69 -31.06 14.73
CA ALA A 115 8.31 -32.38 14.67
C ALA A 115 7.80 -33.33 15.76
N VAL A 116 7.57 -32.83 16.99
CA VAL A 116 7.12 -33.62 18.13
C VAL A 116 5.63 -33.95 18.06
N PHE A 117 4.78 -32.97 17.75
CA PHE A 117 3.32 -33.11 17.79
C PHE A 117 2.69 -33.42 16.43
N GLY A 118 3.45 -33.32 15.34
CA GLY A 118 2.96 -33.45 13.97
C GLY A 118 2.16 -32.24 13.50
N GLU A 119 1.92 -32.19 12.19
CA GLU A 119 1.28 -31.05 11.49
C GLU A 119 -0.10 -30.68 12.05
N LYS A 120 -0.96 -31.68 12.27
CA LYS A 120 -2.37 -31.46 12.65
C LYS A 120 -2.47 -30.84 14.03
N LEU A 121 -1.80 -31.42 15.02
CA LEU A 121 -1.85 -30.92 16.40
C LEU A 121 -1.13 -29.58 16.52
N PHE A 122 0.01 -29.40 15.84
CA PHE A 122 0.67 -28.11 15.74
C PHE A 122 -0.26 -27.01 15.21
N THR A 123 -0.96 -27.28 14.10
CA THR A 123 -1.92 -26.34 13.51
C THR A 123 -3.05 -25.98 14.49
N VAL A 124 -3.59 -26.97 15.20
CA VAL A 124 -4.61 -26.75 16.24
C VAL A 124 -4.08 -25.87 17.37
N MET A 125 -2.87 -26.15 17.88
CA MET A 125 -2.23 -25.36 18.92
C MET A 125 -1.99 -23.91 18.48
N MET A 126 -1.52 -23.69 17.26
CA MET A 126 -1.32 -22.34 16.72
C MET A 126 -2.64 -21.57 16.64
N LYS A 127 -3.71 -22.21 16.13
CA LYS A 127 -5.06 -21.60 16.08
C LYS A 127 -5.62 -21.26 17.45
N MET A 128 -5.33 -22.06 18.47
CA MET A 128 -5.73 -21.78 19.85
C MET A 128 -4.88 -20.69 20.53
N THR A 129 -3.73 -20.33 19.96
CA THR A 129 -2.76 -19.41 20.57
C THR A 129 -2.43 -18.22 19.66
N PHE A 130 -1.20 -18.15 19.14
CA PHE A 130 -0.62 -17.00 18.46
C PHE A 130 -1.34 -16.67 17.16
N TYR A 131 -1.53 -17.68 16.31
CA TYR A 131 -2.22 -17.50 15.02
C TYR A 131 -3.64 -17.00 15.23
N GLY A 132 -4.43 -17.65 16.10
CA GLY A 132 -5.82 -17.23 16.31
C GLY A 132 -5.99 -15.86 16.98
N HIS A 133 -4.93 -15.32 17.58
CA HIS A 133 -4.94 -13.98 18.18
C HIS A 133 -4.64 -12.87 17.15
N PHE A 134 -3.66 -13.08 16.26
CA PHE A 134 -3.20 -12.08 15.29
C PHE A 134 -3.76 -12.27 13.87
N VAL A 135 -4.34 -13.43 13.55
CA VAL A 135 -4.85 -13.79 12.22
C VAL A 135 -6.34 -14.09 12.31
N ALA A 136 -7.12 -13.54 11.37
CA ALA A 136 -8.57 -13.69 11.40
C ALA A 136 -9.07 -15.05 10.92
N GLY A 137 -8.31 -15.74 10.05
CA GLY A 137 -8.71 -16.99 9.42
C GLY A 137 -7.76 -17.41 8.30
N GLU A 138 -8.00 -18.59 7.74
CA GLU A 138 -7.13 -19.18 6.70
C GLU A 138 -7.47 -18.70 5.29
N ASP A 139 -8.70 -18.27 5.07
CA ASP A 139 -9.25 -17.97 3.75
C ASP A 139 -10.37 -16.91 3.85
N GLN A 140 -10.83 -16.44 2.69
CA GLN A 140 -11.85 -15.40 2.54
C GLN A 140 -13.21 -15.74 3.18
N TYR A 141 -13.52 -17.03 3.36
CA TYR A 141 -14.77 -17.47 3.97
C TYR A 141 -14.66 -17.50 5.49
N ARG A 142 -13.52 -18.00 6.01
CA ARG A 142 -13.27 -18.14 7.45
C ARG A 142 -13.04 -16.82 8.17
N ILE A 143 -12.68 -15.76 7.45
CA ILE A 143 -12.56 -14.42 8.05
C ILE A 143 -13.91 -13.74 8.30
N VAL A 144 -14.98 -14.12 7.58
CA VAL A 144 -16.28 -13.42 7.62
C VAL A 144 -16.86 -13.23 9.04
N PRO A 145 -16.83 -14.23 9.95
CA PRO A 145 -17.31 -14.04 11.32
C PRO A 145 -16.54 -12.94 12.07
N THR A 146 -15.22 -12.87 11.87
CA THR A 146 -14.37 -11.83 12.46
C THR A 146 -14.73 -10.46 11.90
N LEU A 147 -14.95 -10.34 10.58
CA LEU A 147 -15.32 -9.07 9.94
C LEU A 147 -16.69 -8.58 10.40
N LYS A 148 -17.70 -9.46 10.43
CA LYS A 148 -19.04 -9.15 10.92
C LYS A 148 -19.01 -8.69 12.38
N ARG A 149 -18.22 -9.36 13.22
CA ARG A 149 -18.05 -8.98 14.63
C ARG A 149 -17.41 -7.60 14.76
N LEU A 150 -16.28 -7.35 14.08
CA LEU A 150 -15.65 -6.02 14.11
C LEU A 150 -16.64 -4.93 13.72
N ARG A 151 -17.39 -5.15 12.63
CA ARG A 151 -18.42 -4.22 12.15
C ARG A 151 -19.49 -3.94 13.21
N SER A 152 -19.99 -4.98 13.88
CA SER A 152 -21.01 -4.84 14.94
C SER A 152 -20.54 -4.04 16.16
N PHE A 153 -19.23 -3.79 16.27
CA PHE A 153 -18.61 -2.96 17.31
C PHE A 153 -17.99 -1.67 16.75
N GLY A 154 -18.41 -1.22 15.56
CA GLY A 154 -18.00 0.06 14.97
C GLY A 154 -16.62 0.04 14.32
N VAL A 155 -16.01 -1.13 14.14
CA VAL A 155 -14.65 -1.29 13.60
C VAL A 155 -14.68 -1.90 12.20
N LYS A 156 -13.88 -1.35 11.29
CA LYS A 156 -13.77 -1.79 9.90
C LYS A 156 -12.48 -2.57 9.65
N PRO A 157 -12.41 -3.44 8.63
CA PRO A 157 -11.19 -4.17 8.32
C PRO A 157 -10.37 -3.46 7.25
N ILE A 158 -9.04 -3.60 7.36
CA ILE A 158 -8.10 -3.49 6.26
C ILE A 158 -7.61 -4.93 6.02
N LEU A 159 -8.07 -5.58 4.96
CA LEU A 159 -7.72 -6.97 4.69
C LEU A 159 -6.33 -7.07 4.07
N ASP A 160 -5.63 -8.10 4.54
CA ASP A 160 -4.25 -8.34 4.19
C ASP A 160 -3.97 -9.85 4.06
N TYR A 161 -3.80 -10.35 2.83
CA TYR A 161 -3.49 -11.76 2.61
C TYR A 161 -2.02 -12.03 2.90
N SER A 162 -1.72 -12.60 4.07
CA SER A 162 -0.40 -12.64 4.73
C SER A 162 0.40 -13.90 4.48
N VAL A 163 0.25 -14.46 3.29
CA VAL A 163 1.11 -15.53 2.82
C VAL A 163 2.47 -14.97 2.45
N GLU A 164 3.50 -15.56 3.04
CA GLU A 164 4.89 -15.32 2.70
C GLU A 164 5.57 -16.64 2.39
N GLU A 165 6.44 -16.64 1.38
CA GLU A 165 7.25 -17.81 1.09
C GLU A 165 8.32 -18.00 2.17
N ASP A 166 8.39 -19.20 2.75
CA ASP A 166 9.45 -19.60 3.69
C ASP A 166 10.74 -19.91 2.92
N LEU A 167 11.37 -18.85 2.39
CA LEU A 167 12.64 -18.94 1.67
C LEU A 167 13.82 -18.86 2.63
N SER A 168 14.85 -19.67 2.37
CA SER A 168 16.15 -19.49 3.01
C SER A 168 16.72 -18.10 2.68
N GLN A 169 17.67 -17.61 3.48
CA GLN A 169 18.31 -16.33 3.20
C GLN A 169 19.01 -16.36 1.83
N GLU A 170 19.76 -17.41 1.53
CA GLU A 170 20.46 -17.59 0.25
C GLU A 170 19.51 -17.64 -0.94
N GLU A 171 18.36 -18.32 -0.81
CA GLU A 171 17.34 -18.38 -1.85
C GLU A 171 16.69 -17.02 -2.10
N ALA A 172 16.39 -16.29 -1.03
CA ALA A 172 15.84 -14.94 -1.11
C ALA A 172 16.83 -13.96 -1.77
N GLU A 173 18.10 -14.00 -1.36
CA GLU A 173 19.17 -13.19 -1.96
C GLU A 173 19.31 -13.49 -3.46
N LYS A 174 19.40 -14.78 -3.83
CA LYS A 174 19.52 -15.19 -5.23
C LYS A 174 18.35 -14.68 -6.07
N ARG A 175 17.11 -14.91 -5.61
CA ARG A 175 15.91 -14.48 -6.33
C ARG A 175 15.83 -12.97 -6.47
N GLU A 176 16.11 -12.23 -5.41
CA GLU A 176 16.06 -10.77 -5.47
C GLU A 176 17.11 -10.24 -6.46
N VAL A 177 18.36 -10.69 -6.37
CA VAL A 177 19.43 -10.28 -7.30
C VAL A 177 19.03 -10.56 -8.75
N GLU A 178 18.57 -11.79 -9.04
CA GLU A 178 18.14 -12.16 -10.39
C GLU A 178 16.94 -11.31 -10.89
N SER A 179 16.01 -10.98 -9.99
CA SER A 179 14.82 -10.21 -10.31
C SER A 179 15.08 -8.71 -10.45
N SER A 180 16.15 -8.20 -9.83
CA SER A 180 16.47 -6.77 -9.74
C SER A 180 17.56 -6.31 -10.72
N MET A 181 18.20 -7.22 -11.44
CA MET A 181 19.14 -6.92 -12.54
C MET A 181 18.44 -6.87 -13.91
N SER A 182 18.76 -5.87 -14.72
CA SER A 182 18.28 -5.75 -16.11
C SER A 182 18.85 -6.83 -17.04
N GLU A 183 18.19 -7.05 -18.18
CA GLU A 183 18.69 -7.97 -19.22
C GLU A 183 20.06 -7.54 -19.78
N ILE A 184 20.33 -6.23 -19.85
CA ILE A 184 21.61 -5.68 -20.29
C ILE A 184 22.70 -5.98 -19.25
N GLU A 185 22.46 -5.67 -17.97
CA GLU A 185 23.42 -5.94 -16.88
C GLU A 185 23.74 -7.44 -16.74
N LYS A 186 22.79 -8.32 -17.09
CA LYS A 186 23.03 -9.78 -17.12
C LYS A 186 23.92 -10.23 -18.27
N ARG A 187 23.90 -9.51 -19.42
CA ARG A 187 24.64 -9.89 -20.63
C ARG A 187 26.02 -9.25 -20.69
N ASP A 188 26.11 -7.98 -20.31
CA ASP A 188 27.33 -7.18 -20.43
C ASP A 188 27.35 -6.06 -19.36
N GLN A 189 28.10 -6.29 -18.28
CA GLN A 189 28.25 -5.33 -17.19
C GLN A 189 29.03 -4.07 -17.62
N ASP A 190 30.03 -4.22 -18.49
CA ASP A 190 30.86 -3.09 -18.95
C ASP A 190 30.05 -2.14 -19.84
N ALA A 191 29.17 -2.69 -20.68
CA ALA A 191 28.24 -1.90 -21.47
C ALA A 191 27.24 -1.13 -20.59
N ALA A 192 26.66 -1.78 -19.59
CA ALA A 192 25.74 -1.14 -18.64
C ALA A 192 26.42 -0.01 -17.87
N GLN A 193 27.68 -0.20 -17.46
CA GLN A 193 28.46 0.80 -16.74
C GLN A 193 28.79 2.01 -17.63
N LYS A 194 29.23 1.78 -18.87
CA LYS A 194 29.46 2.85 -19.85
C LYS A 194 28.20 3.65 -20.13
N GLU A 195 27.04 3.00 -20.22
CA GLU A 195 25.76 3.69 -20.40
C GLU A 195 25.41 4.55 -19.18
N ALA A 196 25.57 4.02 -17.96
CA ALA A 196 25.35 4.77 -16.73
C ALA A 196 26.26 6.01 -16.62
N GLU A 197 27.51 5.93 -17.09
CA GLU A 197 28.44 7.08 -17.12
C GLU A 197 27.93 8.23 -18.01
N THR A 198 27.27 7.94 -19.13
CA THR A 198 26.70 8.98 -20.03
C THR A 198 25.61 9.84 -19.36
N VAL A 199 24.91 9.28 -18.37
CA VAL A 199 23.85 9.98 -17.62
C VAL A 199 24.31 10.51 -16.27
N GLY A 200 25.63 10.54 -16.02
CA GLY A 200 26.21 11.11 -14.80
C GLY A 200 26.64 10.07 -13.76
N GLY A 201 26.74 8.79 -14.13
CA GLY A 201 27.10 7.68 -13.25
C GLY A 201 25.90 7.12 -12.49
N SER A 202 26.04 5.94 -11.88
CA SER A 202 25.04 5.24 -11.07
C SER A 202 24.66 6.00 -9.78
N LEU A 203 23.38 6.05 -9.41
CA LEU A 203 22.96 6.54 -8.09
C LEU A 203 23.00 5.39 -7.07
N PRO A 204 23.95 5.35 -6.10
CA PRO A 204 24.17 4.16 -5.26
C PRO A 204 22.93 3.62 -4.55
N GLN A 205 22.01 4.51 -4.14
CA GLN A 205 20.78 4.13 -3.46
C GLN A 205 19.88 3.20 -4.29
N TYR A 206 19.85 3.37 -5.63
CA TYR A 206 18.96 2.66 -6.56
C TYR A 206 19.60 1.46 -7.24
N HIS A 207 20.79 1.03 -6.81
CA HIS A 207 21.44 -0.19 -7.31
C HIS A 207 21.27 -1.38 -6.39
N VAL A 208 21.24 -2.57 -6.96
CA VAL A 208 21.15 -3.82 -6.20
C VAL A 208 22.47 -4.04 -5.46
N ASP A 209 22.36 -4.30 -4.16
CA ASP A 209 23.51 -4.72 -3.35
C ASP A 209 23.21 -6.10 -2.77
N LYS A 210 24.15 -7.04 -2.92
CA LYS A 210 23.98 -8.43 -2.50
C LYS A 210 23.73 -8.55 -0.99
N GLN A 211 24.37 -7.71 -0.17
CA GLN A 211 24.21 -7.73 1.28
C GLN A 211 22.77 -7.38 1.71
N PHE A 212 22.06 -6.60 0.89
CA PHE A 212 20.68 -6.16 1.16
C PHE A 212 19.66 -6.79 0.21
N ALA A 213 20.06 -7.82 -0.56
CA ALA A 213 19.19 -8.51 -1.50
C ALA A 213 18.09 -9.29 -0.80
N ASP A 214 18.36 -9.94 0.34
CA ASP A 214 17.25 -10.37 1.19
C ASP A 214 16.58 -9.13 1.80
N ARG A 215 15.46 -8.73 1.19
CA ARG A 215 14.66 -7.58 1.61
C ARG A 215 14.08 -7.73 3.03
N ARG A 216 14.18 -8.91 3.65
CA ARG A 216 13.83 -9.18 5.05
C ARG A 216 14.98 -8.87 6.02
N TYR A 217 16.20 -8.62 5.53
CA TYR A 217 17.36 -8.30 6.36
C TYR A 217 17.12 -7.04 7.20
N LYS A 218 17.15 -7.18 8.54
CA LYS A 218 16.77 -6.12 9.51
C LYS A 218 15.37 -5.54 9.30
N VAL A 219 14.46 -6.31 8.70
CA VAL A 219 13.05 -5.95 8.50
C VAL A 219 12.17 -6.97 9.18
N GLN A 220 11.61 -6.58 10.31
CA GLN A 220 10.76 -7.44 11.14
C GLN A 220 9.27 -7.19 10.91
N SER A 221 8.95 -5.99 10.45
CA SER A 221 7.59 -5.47 10.43
C SER A 221 6.83 -5.79 9.15
N ALA A 222 7.52 -5.72 8.02
CA ALA A 222 6.89 -5.73 6.72
C ALA A 222 6.92 -7.12 6.10
N ARG A 223 5.94 -7.33 5.24
CA ARG A 223 5.87 -8.50 4.35
C ARG A 223 6.67 -8.20 3.10
N THR A 224 7.25 -9.25 2.54
CA THR A 224 8.10 -9.20 1.36
C THR A 224 7.57 -10.19 0.33
N TYR A 225 7.42 -9.74 -0.91
CA TYR A 225 7.08 -10.58 -2.05
C TYR A 225 8.31 -10.75 -2.93
N PHE A 226 8.78 -11.98 -3.13
CA PHE A 226 9.88 -12.24 -4.05
C PHE A 226 9.31 -12.53 -5.43
N TYR A 227 9.82 -11.82 -6.44
CA TYR A 227 9.40 -12.05 -7.81
C TYR A 227 9.96 -13.39 -8.31
N LEU A 228 9.07 -14.25 -8.81
CA LEU A 228 9.43 -15.52 -9.44
C LEU A 228 9.22 -15.44 -10.96
N ASN A 229 8.01 -15.07 -11.37
CA ASN A 229 7.60 -14.92 -12.75
C ASN A 229 6.24 -14.20 -12.82
N GLU A 230 5.81 -13.86 -14.04
CA GLU A 230 4.52 -13.21 -14.30
C GLU A 230 3.32 -14.02 -13.79
N ALA A 231 3.37 -15.36 -13.82
CA ALA A 231 2.27 -16.19 -13.31
C ALA A 231 2.09 -16.09 -11.78
N THR A 232 3.17 -15.83 -11.03
CA THR A 232 3.05 -15.49 -9.61
C THR A 232 2.41 -14.12 -9.40
N CYS A 233 2.72 -13.13 -10.26
CA CYS A 233 2.05 -11.83 -10.20
C CYS A 233 0.55 -11.92 -10.53
N GLU A 234 0.15 -12.77 -11.48
CA GLU A 234 -1.28 -13.06 -11.76
C GLU A 234 -1.98 -13.68 -10.55
N ARG A 235 -1.36 -14.69 -9.90
CA ARG A 235 -1.91 -15.29 -8.68
C ARG A 235 -2.05 -14.27 -7.55
N ASN A 236 -1.08 -13.36 -7.39
CA ASN A 236 -1.17 -12.28 -6.41
C ASN A 236 -2.33 -11.32 -6.73
N MET A 237 -2.53 -10.98 -8.01
CA MET A 237 -3.67 -10.16 -8.44
C MET A 237 -5.02 -10.85 -8.14
N GLU A 238 -5.14 -12.16 -8.40
CA GLU A 238 -6.34 -12.93 -8.08
C GLU A 238 -6.63 -12.91 -6.57
N VAL A 239 -5.60 -13.10 -5.75
CA VAL A 239 -5.70 -12.98 -4.29
C VAL A 239 -6.20 -11.60 -3.87
N PHE A 240 -5.63 -10.52 -4.40
CA PHE A 240 -6.08 -9.16 -4.06
C PHE A 240 -7.51 -8.90 -4.54
N THR A 241 -7.91 -9.46 -5.68
CA THR A 241 -9.30 -9.40 -6.18
C THR A 241 -10.25 -10.12 -5.22
N ASN A 242 -9.88 -11.29 -4.74
CA ASN A 242 -10.63 -12.02 -3.72
C ASN A 242 -10.73 -11.25 -2.39
N CYS A 243 -9.68 -10.53 -1.98
CA CYS A 243 -9.74 -9.61 -0.83
C CYS A 243 -10.82 -8.54 -1.04
N LEU A 244 -10.86 -7.91 -2.22
CA LEU A 244 -11.84 -6.85 -2.53
C LEU A 244 -13.27 -7.39 -2.43
N HIS A 245 -13.56 -8.55 -3.00
CA HIS A 245 -14.87 -9.19 -2.89
C HIS A 245 -15.23 -9.55 -1.45
N ALA A 246 -14.27 -10.06 -0.66
CA ALA A 246 -14.49 -10.38 0.74
C ALA A 246 -14.83 -9.13 1.58
N VAL A 247 -14.15 -8.01 1.33
CA VAL A 247 -14.47 -6.72 1.96
C VAL A 247 -15.86 -6.26 1.56
N ALA A 248 -16.16 -6.23 0.25
CA ALA A 248 -17.44 -5.77 -0.27
C ALA A 248 -18.61 -6.55 0.35
N GLY A 249 -18.52 -7.89 0.37
CA GLY A 249 -19.58 -8.75 0.88
C GLY A 249 -19.74 -8.72 2.41
N ALA A 250 -18.66 -8.70 3.18
CA ALA A 250 -18.74 -8.79 4.64
C ALA A 250 -18.99 -7.45 5.34
N THR A 251 -18.60 -6.34 4.69
CA THR A 251 -18.61 -5.01 5.30
C THR A 251 -19.45 -3.98 4.57
N TYR A 252 -20.12 -4.37 3.48
CA TYR A 252 -20.92 -3.49 2.64
C TYR A 252 -20.08 -2.32 2.12
N GLY A 253 -18.89 -2.61 1.58
CA GLY A 253 -17.97 -1.61 0.99
C GLY A 253 -17.15 -0.77 1.99
N THR A 254 -17.42 -0.88 3.30
CA THR A 254 -16.78 0.03 4.28
C THR A 254 -15.32 -0.30 4.62
N GLY A 255 -14.80 -1.48 4.27
CA GLY A 255 -13.40 -1.86 4.51
C GLY A 255 -12.40 -1.33 3.48
N ILE A 256 -11.16 -1.83 3.59
CA ILE A 256 -10.03 -1.48 2.73
C ILE A 256 -9.25 -2.77 2.39
N THR A 257 -8.62 -2.82 1.22
CA THR A 257 -7.64 -3.87 0.87
C THR A 257 -6.24 -3.24 0.75
N ALA A 258 -5.25 -3.83 1.41
CA ALA A 258 -3.85 -3.41 1.28
C ALA A 258 -3.13 -4.22 0.18
N ILE A 259 -2.35 -3.54 -0.66
CA ILE A 259 -1.56 -4.16 -1.72
C ILE A 259 -0.11 -3.66 -1.70
N LYS A 260 0.84 -4.48 -2.14
CA LYS A 260 2.24 -4.11 -2.36
C LYS A 260 2.56 -4.14 -3.85
N LEU A 261 3.26 -3.14 -4.34
CA LEU A 261 3.57 -3.04 -5.78
C LEU A 261 4.56 -4.12 -6.22
N THR A 262 5.51 -4.48 -5.35
CA THR A 262 6.45 -5.59 -5.65
C THR A 262 5.78 -6.96 -5.75
N ALA A 263 4.51 -7.10 -5.34
CA ALA A 263 3.74 -8.33 -5.56
C ALA A 263 3.19 -8.44 -7.00
N LEU A 264 3.12 -7.32 -7.75
CA LEU A 264 2.42 -7.21 -9.03
C LEU A 264 3.34 -7.08 -10.23
N GLY A 265 4.64 -6.95 -10.01
CA GLY A 265 5.61 -6.87 -11.09
C GLY A 265 7.04 -7.04 -10.61
N ARG A 266 7.96 -7.01 -11.57
CA ARG A 266 9.39 -7.24 -11.35
C ARG A 266 10.05 -6.06 -10.62
N PRO A 267 10.73 -6.27 -9.48
CA PRO A 267 11.32 -5.19 -8.67
C PRO A 267 12.32 -4.30 -9.42
N GLN A 268 13.12 -4.85 -10.34
CA GLN A 268 14.01 -4.08 -11.23
C GLN A 268 13.31 -2.86 -11.86
N LEU A 269 12.09 -3.04 -12.36
CA LEU A 269 11.37 -1.98 -13.08
C LEU A 269 11.05 -0.81 -12.14
N LEU A 270 10.76 -1.11 -10.87
CA LEU A 270 10.52 -0.10 -9.84
C LEU A 270 11.82 0.59 -9.40
N LEU A 271 12.95 -0.12 -9.35
CA LEU A 271 14.27 0.47 -9.10
C LEU A 271 14.62 1.47 -10.19
N GLN A 272 14.56 1.04 -11.45
CA GLN A 272 14.88 1.88 -12.60
C GLN A 272 13.96 3.09 -12.70
N LEU A 273 12.65 2.90 -12.53
CA LEU A 273 11.70 4.02 -12.50
C LEU A 273 11.97 4.97 -11.33
N SER A 274 12.35 4.46 -10.16
CA SER A 274 12.69 5.30 -9.00
C SER A 274 13.94 6.13 -9.26
N GLU A 275 14.97 5.52 -9.82
CA GLU A 275 16.20 6.21 -10.20
C GLU A 275 15.92 7.35 -11.19
N VAL A 276 15.11 7.08 -12.21
CA VAL A 276 14.70 8.06 -13.22
C VAL A 276 13.95 9.23 -12.59
N ILE A 277 12.98 8.94 -11.71
CA ILE A 277 12.23 9.98 -10.97
C ILE A 277 13.17 10.85 -10.15
N MET A 278 14.17 10.25 -9.50
CA MET A 278 15.10 11.01 -8.67
C MET A 278 16.06 11.85 -9.48
N ARG A 279 16.59 11.35 -10.60
CA ARG A 279 17.38 12.15 -11.53
C ARG A 279 16.58 13.33 -12.09
N ALA A 280 15.32 13.07 -12.46
CA ALA A 280 14.38 14.10 -12.88
C ALA A 280 14.18 15.19 -11.82
N ARG A 281 14.08 14.81 -10.54
CA ARG A 281 13.95 15.75 -9.41
C ARG A 281 15.22 16.55 -9.14
N THR A 282 16.39 15.91 -9.20
CA THR A 282 17.69 16.58 -9.07
C THR A 282 17.84 17.63 -10.17
N LEU A 283 17.57 17.24 -11.41
CA LEU A 283 17.62 18.14 -12.57
C LEU A 283 16.64 19.31 -12.44
N ALA A 284 15.40 19.05 -12.01
CA ALA A 284 14.43 20.09 -11.73
C ALA A 284 14.97 21.07 -10.66
N SER A 285 15.61 20.56 -9.62
CA SER A 285 16.17 21.38 -8.54
C SER A 285 17.35 22.24 -9.03
N GLU A 286 18.23 21.68 -9.85
CA GLU A 286 19.40 22.35 -10.42
C GLU A 286 19.02 23.45 -11.43
N ILE A 287 18.11 23.15 -12.35
CA ILE A 287 17.66 24.13 -13.37
C ILE A 287 16.79 25.21 -12.74
N MET A 288 15.94 24.84 -11.77
CA MET A 288 14.90 25.74 -11.30
C MET A 288 15.24 26.47 -9.99
N GLY A 289 16.42 26.25 -9.41
CA GLY A 289 16.97 27.09 -8.33
C GLY A 289 16.29 26.92 -6.97
N GLY A 290 15.76 25.73 -6.68
CA GLY A 290 15.14 25.41 -5.39
C GLY A 290 15.14 23.91 -5.13
N LYS A 291 15.05 23.49 -3.86
CA LYS A 291 14.96 22.06 -3.51
C LYS A 291 13.53 21.55 -3.74
N GLY A 292 13.35 20.49 -4.54
CA GLY A 292 12.11 19.71 -4.60
C GLY A 292 11.41 19.68 -5.97
N ASN A 293 10.12 19.31 -5.97
CA ASN A 293 9.31 19.12 -7.19
C ASN A 293 8.86 20.45 -7.82
N VAL A 294 8.69 20.46 -9.14
CA VAL A 294 8.35 21.65 -9.96
C VAL A 294 7.06 22.35 -9.53
N ILE A 295 6.11 21.59 -8.99
CA ILE A 295 4.79 22.06 -8.57
C ILE A 295 4.88 23.25 -7.59
N GLY A 296 5.92 23.30 -6.74
CA GLY A 296 6.08 24.35 -5.73
C GLY A 296 6.56 25.70 -6.26
N GLN A 297 6.98 25.80 -7.52
CA GLN A 297 7.68 26.99 -8.04
C GLN A 297 6.87 27.83 -9.04
N HIS A 298 5.63 27.45 -9.37
CA HIS A 298 4.73 28.17 -10.29
C HIS A 298 5.40 28.62 -11.60
N LEU A 299 6.28 27.77 -12.14
CA LEU A 299 7.13 28.09 -13.29
C LEU A 299 6.32 28.08 -14.60
N THR A 300 6.41 29.11 -15.43
CA THR A 300 5.82 29.10 -16.78
C THR A 300 6.68 28.28 -17.74
N LEU A 301 6.11 27.84 -18.88
CA LEU A 301 6.90 27.12 -19.90
C LEU A 301 8.01 27.98 -20.50
N GLU A 302 7.76 29.28 -20.68
CA GLU A 302 8.72 30.23 -21.24
C GLU A 302 9.93 30.41 -20.31
N GLU A 303 9.67 30.52 -19.01
CA GLU A 303 10.73 30.61 -18.01
C GLU A 303 11.50 29.29 -17.90
N LEU A 304 10.82 28.14 -18.03
CA LEU A 304 11.48 26.84 -18.11
C LEU A 304 12.40 26.75 -19.34
N ASP A 305 11.94 27.16 -20.52
CA ASP A 305 12.74 27.16 -21.75
C ASP A 305 13.98 28.03 -21.62
N LYS A 306 13.82 29.24 -21.08
CA LYS A 306 14.92 30.17 -20.83
C LYS A 306 15.97 29.58 -19.90
N ARG A 307 15.54 28.92 -18.82
CA ARG A 307 16.47 28.29 -17.85
C ARG A 307 17.16 27.06 -18.43
N LEU A 308 16.45 26.23 -19.21
CA LEU A 308 17.05 25.11 -19.93
C LEU A 308 18.13 25.60 -20.90
N PHE A 309 17.84 26.68 -21.64
CA PHE A 309 18.79 27.29 -22.56
C PHE A 309 20.02 27.84 -21.83
N GLN A 310 19.83 28.54 -20.70
CA GLN A 310 20.91 29.03 -19.85
C GLN A 310 21.76 27.90 -19.27
N ALA A 311 21.14 26.75 -18.98
CA ALA A 311 21.82 25.54 -18.53
C ALA A 311 22.51 24.75 -19.67
N GLY A 312 22.55 25.30 -20.89
CA GLY A 312 23.26 24.73 -22.03
C GLY A 312 22.46 23.75 -22.88
N ILE A 313 21.16 23.56 -22.61
CA ILE A 313 20.30 22.63 -23.34
C ILE A 313 19.60 23.39 -24.47
N LYS A 314 19.99 23.11 -25.72
CA LYS A 314 19.50 23.87 -26.90
C LYS A 314 18.30 23.23 -27.62
N ASP A 315 18.08 21.92 -27.47
CA ASP A 315 16.97 21.20 -28.11
C ASP A 315 15.85 20.91 -27.11
N THR A 316 15.05 21.93 -26.79
CA THR A 316 14.01 21.89 -25.76
C THR A 316 12.60 21.72 -26.32
N LYS A 317 12.35 22.01 -27.61
CA LYS A 317 10.98 22.07 -28.18
C LYS A 317 10.16 20.79 -27.95
N LYS A 318 10.68 19.64 -28.37
CA LYS A 318 10.00 18.34 -28.21
C LYS A 318 9.82 17.94 -26.74
N PHE A 319 10.70 18.41 -25.87
CA PHE A 319 10.61 18.16 -24.44
C PHE A 319 9.50 19.02 -23.82
N LEU A 320 9.47 20.32 -24.12
CA LEU A 320 8.47 21.27 -23.62
C LEU A 320 7.05 20.94 -24.09
N GLU A 321 6.89 20.32 -25.27
CA GLU A 321 5.60 19.78 -25.73
C GLU A 321 5.04 18.67 -24.84
N LYS A 322 5.93 17.88 -24.21
CA LYS A 322 5.58 16.77 -23.32
C LYS A 322 5.46 17.17 -21.84
N VAL A 323 5.86 18.40 -21.48
CA VAL A 323 5.77 18.91 -20.11
C VAL A 323 4.31 19.04 -19.70
N THR A 324 3.96 18.49 -18.53
CA THR A 324 2.60 18.60 -17.98
C THR A 324 2.42 19.96 -17.33
N LYS A 325 1.40 20.73 -17.75
CA LYS A 325 1.12 22.10 -17.28
C LYS A 325 -0.36 22.34 -16.99
N ASP A 326 -0.64 23.40 -16.25
CA ASP A 326 -1.96 23.98 -16.05
C ASP A 326 -1.90 25.52 -16.10
N SER A 327 -2.98 26.20 -15.70
CA SER A 327 -3.06 27.66 -15.63
C SER A 327 -2.10 28.31 -14.62
N GLN A 328 -1.53 27.55 -13.69
CA GLN A 328 -0.55 28.00 -12.70
C GLN A 328 0.90 27.67 -13.10
N GLY A 329 1.11 27.14 -14.32
CA GLY A 329 2.43 26.81 -14.86
C GLY A 329 2.70 25.31 -14.95
N VAL A 330 3.96 24.93 -14.89
CA VAL A 330 4.40 23.53 -14.99
C VAL A 330 3.99 22.77 -13.74
N ILE A 331 3.50 21.54 -13.95
CA ILE A 331 3.23 20.55 -12.91
C ILE A 331 4.40 19.58 -12.87
N HIS A 332 4.69 18.93 -14.00
CA HIS A 332 5.75 17.92 -14.11
C HIS A 332 6.57 18.14 -15.37
N LEU A 333 7.87 17.92 -15.26
CA LEU A 333 8.79 17.87 -16.40
C LEU A 333 8.50 16.70 -17.34
N PHE A 334 7.84 15.66 -16.85
CA PHE A 334 7.54 14.43 -17.59
C PHE A 334 6.03 14.18 -17.62
N PRO A 335 5.49 13.66 -18.74
CA PRO A 335 4.08 13.28 -18.85
C PRO A 335 3.85 11.94 -18.15
N TRP A 336 3.79 11.96 -16.83
CA TRP A 336 3.61 10.76 -16.01
C TRP A 336 2.28 10.03 -16.24
N SER A 337 1.28 10.69 -16.84
CA SER A 337 0.01 10.06 -17.22
C SER A 337 0.19 8.88 -18.17
N GLY A 338 1.25 8.89 -18.99
CA GLY A 338 1.62 7.76 -19.84
C GLY A 338 1.96 6.50 -19.03
N LEU A 339 2.41 6.62 -17.78
CA LEU A 339 2.77 5.46 -16.96
C LEU A 339 1.61 4.49 -16.72
N LEU A 340 0.37 4.97 -16.79
CA LEU A 340 -0.82 4.13 -16.62
C LEU A 340 -1.47 3.73 -17.95
N ASP A 341 -0.93 4.17 -19.09
CA ASP A 341 -1.40 3.79 -20.42
C ASP A 341 -0.72 2.51 -20.87
N GLU A 342 -1.53 1.47 -21.03
CA GLU A 342 -1.11 0.14 -21.47
C GLU A 342 -0.58 0.14 -22.92
N ASN A 343 -0.87 1.18 -23.70
CA ASN A 343 -0.38 1.32 -25.08
C ASN A 343 0.88 2.17 -25.20
N SER A 344 1.35 2.77 -24.11
CA SER A 344 2.55 3.60 -24.13
C SER A 344 3.83 2.77 -23.99
N GLU A 345 4.90 3.19 -24.68
CA GLU A 345 6.24 2.64 -24.50
C GLU A 345 6.99 3.48 -23.46
N LEU A 346 7.53 2.80 -22.43
CA LEU A 346 8.24 3.46 -21.35
C LEU A 346 9.52 4.15 -21.85
N SER A 347 10.17 3.54 -22.85
CA SER A 347 11.39 4.04 -23.49
C SER A 347 11.24 5.39 -24.21
N ASP A 348 10.02 5.76 -24.59
CA ASP A 348 9.68 7.05 -25.21
C ASP A 348 9.34 8.16 -24.21
N SER A 349 9.06 7.78 -22.96
CA SER A 349 8.63 8.67 -21.89
C SER A 349 9.79 9.25 -21.05
N PHE A 350 11.00 8.68 -21.16
CA PHE A 350 12.12 8.99 -20.26
C PHE A 350 13.40 9.51 -20.93
N ARG A 351 13.28 10.62 -21.65
CA ARG A 351 14.43 11.44 -22.06
C ARG A 351 14.53 12.65 -21.14
N VAL A 352 15.67 12.86 -20.49
CA VAL A 352 15.91 14.04 -19.65
C VAL A 352 17.02 14.90 -20.20
N PRO A 353 17.02 16.19 -19.91
CA PRO A 353 18.17 17.04 -20.19
C PRO A 353 19.42 16.58 -19.42
N CYS A 354 20.53 16.35 -20.11
CA CYS A 354 21.83 16.11 -19.48
C CYS A 354 22.65 17.40 -19.51
N LEU A 355 22.93 17.96 -18.33
CA LEU A 355 23.74 19.18 -18.21
C LEU A 355 25.18 18.95 -18.67
N LYS A 356 25.73 17.74 -18.51
CA LYS A 356 27.09 17.40 -18.97
C LYS A 356 27.18 17.36 -20.50
N GLU A 357 26.16 16.83 -21.18
CA GLU A 357 26.17 16.67 -22.64
C GLU A 357 25.52 17.84 -23.39
N GLY A 358 24.83 18.76 -22.70
CA GLY A 358 24.11 19.88 -23.33
C GLY A 358 22.95 19.45 -24.24
N ARG A 359 22.47 18.21 -24.11
CA ARG A 359 21.40 17.61 -24.94
C ARG A 359 20.50 16.69 -24.11
N MET A 360 19.37 16.29 -24.69
CA MET A 360 18.47 15.31 -24.08
C MET A 360 19.07 13.90 -24.17
N VAL A 361 19.20 13.21 -23.04
CA VAL A 361 19.72 11.84 -22.92
C VAL A 361 18.63 10.94 -22.34
N ARG A 362 18.60 9.67 -22.74
CA ARG A 362 17.68 8.67 -22.15
C ARG A 362 18.19 8.29 -20.76
N LEU A 363 17.32 8.29 -19.75
CA LEU A 363 17.70 7.88 -18.39
C LEU A 363 17.57 6.38 -18.14
N LEU A 364 16.72 5.71 -18.91
CA LEU A 364 16.63 4.26 -18.89
C LEU A 364 17.59 3.72 -19.95
N SER A 365 18.44 2.79 -19.54
CA SER A 365 19.01 1.82 -20.47
C SER A 365 17.88 1.18 -21.26
N GLN A 366 18.08 0.88 -22.56
CA GLN A 366 17.03 0.33 -23.40
C GLN A 366 16.33 -0.83 -22.69
N LEU A 367 15.10 -0.61 -22.22
CA LEU A 367 14.28 -1.72 -21.76
C LEU A 367 14.11 -2.64 -22.96
N SER A 368 14.46 -3.90 -22.77
CA SER A 368 14.14 -4.91 -23.76
C SER A 368 12.62 -4.93 -23.97
N LYS A 369 12.16 -5.34 -25.16
CA LYS A 369 10.72 -5.51 -25.44
C LYS A 369 10.00 -6.34 -24.36
N LYS A 370 10.71 -7.32 -23.79
CA LYS A 370 10.23 -8.16 -22.69
C LYS A 370 10.06 -7.38 -21.38
N GLU A 371 10.99 -6.49 -21.04
CA GLU A 371 10.88 -5.64 -19.85
C GLU A 371 9.78 -4.59 -20.01
N GLU A 372 9.60 -4.03 -21.21
CA GLU A 372 8.45 -3.16 -21.50
C GLU A 372 7.11 -3.90 -21.37
N GLU A 373 7.03 -5.13 -21.86
CA GLU A 373 5.85 -5.99 -21.68
C GLU A 373 5.60 -6.30 -20.19
N MET A 374 6.64 -6.64 -19.42
CA MET A 374 6.52 -6.85 -17.97
C MET A 374 6.04 -5.60 -17.22
N PHE A 375 6.52 -4.42 -17.61
CA PHE A 375 6.05 -3.16 -17.05
C PHE A 375 4.56 -2.92 -17.38
N ARG A 376 4.18 -3.15 -18.64
CA ARG A 376 2.79 -3.05 -19.09
C ARG A 376 1.87 -4.00 -18.31
N ASN A 377 2.30 -5.24 -18.09
CA ASN A 377 1.56 -6.20 -17.29
C ASN A 377 1.39 -5.75 -15.83
N MET A 378 2.44 -5.20 -15.21
CA MET A 378 2.34 -4.65 -13.86
C MET A 378 1.32 -3.50 -13.78
N VAL A 379 1.34 -2.58 -14.76
CA VAL A 379 0.39 -1.47 -14.87
C VAL A 379 -1.04 -1.98 -15.11
N HIS A 380 -1.21 -2.98 -15.97
CA HIS A 380 -2.50 -3.62 -16.24
C HIS A 380 -3.11 -4.23 -14.97
N ARG A 381 -2.31 -4.96 -14.19
CA ARG A 381 -2.74 -5.52 -12.90
C ARG A 381 -3.18 -4.43 -11.93
N LEU A 382 -2.43 -3.32 -11.84
CA LEU A 382 -2.79 -2.18 -11.00
C LEU A 382 -4.10 -1.53 -11.43
N ASN A 383 -4.25 -1.23 -12.72
CA ASN A 383 -5.50 -0.67 -13.26
C ASN A 383 -6.68 -1.61 -12.97
N THR A 384 -6.52 -2.91 -13.18
CA THR A 384 -7.60 -3.88 -12.97
C THR A 384 -8.02 -3.96 -11.49
N LEU A 385 -7.06 -3.97 -10.56
CA LEU A 385 -7.37 -3.98 -9.13
C LEU A 385 -8.09 -2.70 -8.68
N VAL A 386 -7.62 -1.54 -9.13
CA VAL A 386 -8.23 -0.25 -8.75
C VAL A 386 -9.61 -0.07 -9.39
N GLN A 387 -9.78 -0.49 -10.65
CA GLN A 387 -11.09 -0.50 -11.29
C GLN A 387 -12.07 -1.42 -10.54
N THR A 388 -11.64 -2.64 -10.22
CA THR A 388 -12.45 -3.60 -9.44
C THR A 388 -12.84 -3.03 -8.08
N ALA A 389 -11.91 -2.34 -7.39
CA ALA A 389 -12.18 -1.69 -6.12
C ALA A 389 -13.20 -0.56 -6.26
N LYS A 390 -13.10 0.26 -7.31
CA LYS A 390 -14.08 1.29 -7.62
C LYS A 390 -15.47 0.68 -7.87
N ASP A 391 -15.56 -0.38 -8.67
CA ASP A 391 -16.83 -1.04 -9.01
C ASP A 391 -17.50 -1.70 -7.79
N LEU A 392 -16.70 -2.20 -6.86
CA LEU A 392 -17.16 -2.81 -5.61
C LEU A 392 -17.37 -1.81 -4.46
N ASP A 393 -17.11 -0.53 -4.70
CA ASP A 393 -17.14 0.54 -3.69
C ASP A 393 -16.15 0.33 -2.52
N VAL A 394 -15.05 -0.37 -2.75
CA VAL A 394 -14.01 -0.69 -1.76
C VAL A 394 -12.78 0.20 -1.94
N ARG A 395 -12.11 0.57 -0.85
CA ARG A 395 -10.86 1.34 -0.91
C ARG A 395 -9.63 0.45 -1.02
N ILE A 396 -8.59 0.94 -1.69
CA ILE A 396 -7.28 0.30 -1.79
C ILE A 396 -6.22 1.18 -1.11
N MET A 397 -5.34 0.53 -0.34
CA MET A 397 -4.11 1.13 0.17
C MET A 397 -2.90 0.52 -0.51
N ILE A 398 -2.10 1.35 -1.17
CA ILE A 398 -0.81 0.94 -1.70
C ILE A 398 0.22 1.12 -0.57
N ASP A 399 0.75 0.00 -0.10
CA ASP A 399 1.71 -0.02 0.99
C ASP A 399 3.06 0.51 0.54
N ALA A 400 3.68 1.31 1.40
CA ALA A 400 5.05 1.75 1.21
C ALA A 400 6.03 0.60 1.42
N GLU A 401 7.15 0.67 0.71
CA GLU A 401 8.23 -0.32 0.73
C GLU A 401 9.56 0.38 1.06
N GLN A 402 10.68 -0.21 0.66
CA GLN A 402 12.01 0.37 0.88
C GLN A 402 12.23 1.66 0.07
N THR A 403 13.12 2.53 0.55
CA THR A 403 13.34 3.88 -0.03
C THR A 403 13.77 3.85 -1.50
N TYR A 404 14.38 2.77 -1.96
CA TYR A 404 14.82 2.59 -3.34
C TYR A 404 13.71 2.17 -4.31
N PHE A 405 12.55 1.72 -3.83
CA PHE A 405 11.34 1.53 -4.65
C PHE A 405 10.32 2.65 -4.48
N GLN A 406 10.37 3.35 -3.34
CA GLN A 406 9.31 4.25 -2.92
C GLN A 406 9.02 5.40 -3.91
N PRO A 407 9.99 6.02 -4.62
CA PRO A 407 9.68 7.04 -5.62
C PRO A 407 8.77 6.53 -6.75
N ALA A 408 9.06 5.34 -7.31
CA ALA A 408 8.21 4.70 -8.31
C ALA A 408 6.82 4.37 -7.76
N ILE A 409 6.77 3.77 -6.57
CA ILE A 409 5.50 3.40 -5.92
C ILE A 409 4.63 4.63 -5.68
N SER A 410 5.18 5.69 -5.10
CA SER A 410 4.45 6.93 -4.84
C SER A 410 3.96 7.59 -6.12
N ARG A 411 4.79 7.65 -7.18
CA ARG A 411 4.39 8.26 -8.47
C ARG A 411 3.26 7.48 -9.12
N LEU A 412 3.37 6.16 -9.24
CA LEU A 412 2.33 5.29 -9.80
C LEU A 412 1.03 5.42 -8.99
N THR A 413 1.13 5.49 -7.67
CA THR A 413 -0.04 5.66 -6.79
C THR A 413 -0.73 7.01 -7.02
N LEU A 414 0.01 8.10 -7.19
CA LEU A 414 -0.58 9.41 -7.49
C LEU A 414 -1.26 9.45 -8.85
N GLU A 415 -0.71 8.79 -9.87
CA GLU A 415 -1.39 8.64 -11.17
C GLU A 415 -2.70 7.85 -11.02
N LEU A 416 -2.70 6.80 -10.19
CA LEU A 416 -3.92 6.03 -9.91
C LEU A 416 -4.96 6.90 -9.17
N MET A 417 -4.53 7.75 -8.23
CA MET A 417 -5.44 8.73 -7.60
C MET A 417 -6.00 9.70 -8.63
N GLN A 418 -5.16 10.28 -9.49
CA GLN A 418 -5.61 11.22 -10.51
C GLN A 418 -6.65 10.58 -11.44
N LYS A 419 -6.46 9.31 -11.81
CA LYS A 419 -7.37 8.57 -12.70
C LYS A 419 -8.67 8.11 -12.02
N TYR A 420 -8.60 7.64 -10.77
CA TYR A 420 -9.73 6.93 -10.14
C TYR A 420 -10.37 7.67 -8.96
N ASN A 421 -9.65 8.56 -8.28
CA ASN A 421 -10.17 9.33 -7.14
C ASN A 421 -10.90 10.60 -7.61
N THR A 422 -11.96 10.43 -8.42
CA THR A 422 -12.71 11.56 -9.02
C THR A 422 -13.89 12.03 -8.16
N GLU A 423 -14.51 11.13 -7.41
CA GLU A 423 -15.70 11.40 -6.58
C GLU A 423 -15.45 11.19 -5.09
N LYS A 424 -14.47 10.35 -4.76
CA LYS A 424 -14.02 10.05 -3.41
C LYS A 424 -12.62 9.46 -3.44
N ALA A 425 -11.95 9.46 -2.28
CA ALA A 425 -10.67 8.77 -2.14
C ALA A 425 -10.87 7.25 -2.13
N ILE A 426 -10.65 6.59 -3.28
CA ILE A 426 -10.60 5.13 -3.42
C ILE A 426 -9.20 4.61 -3.14
N VAL A 427 -8.20 5.23 -3.77
CA VAL A 427 -6.78 4.89 -3.67
C VAL A 427 -6.11 5.73 -2.61
N PHE A 428 -5.32 5.09 -1.75
CA PHE A 428 -4.52 5.73 -0.70
C PHE A 428 -3.04 5.41 -0.89
N ASN A 429 -2.20 6.43 -0.83
CA ASN A 429 -0.74 6.30 -0.80
C ASN A 429 -0.25 6.22 0.65
N THR A 430 0.78 5.43 0.90
CA THR A 430 1.38 5.31 2.24
C THR A 430 2.60 6.21 2.37
N TYR A 431 2.57 7.14 3.31
CA TYR A 431 3.67 8.06 3.62
C TYR A 431 4.36 7.62 4.91
N GLN A 432 5.69 7.48 4.86
CA GLN A 432 6.49 6.95 5.96
C GLN A 432 7.22 8.08 6.69
N CYS A 433 6.65 8.58 7.80
CA CYS A 433 7.13 9.75 8.54
C CYS A 433 8.49 9.57 9.26
N TYR A 434 9.11 8.39 9.21
CA TYR A 434 10.51 8.20 9.57
C TYR A 434 11.48 8.76 8.52
N LEU A 435 11.04 9.10 7.30
CA LEU A 435 11.87 9.73 6.27
C LEU A 435 11.85 11.25 6.42
N LYS A 436 13.01 11.87 6.23
CA LYS A 436 13.21 13.31 6.30
C LYS A 436 12.33 14.09 5.31
N GLU A 437 12.11 13.54 4.11
CA GLU A 437 11.39 14.23 3.03
C GLU A 437 9.86 14.07 3.09
N THR A 438 9.31 13.27 4.01
CA THR A 438 7.88 12.92 4.03
C THR A 438 6.95 14.13 4.02
N LEU A 439 7.26 15.15 4.82
CA LEU A 439 6.46 16.35 4.90
C LEU A 439 6.45 17.12 3.56
N ASN A 440 7.59 17.19 2.88
CA ASN A 440 7.72 17.87 1.59
C ASN A 440 6.97 17.12 0.49
N GLU A 441 7.03 15.79 0.49
CA GLU A 441 6.27 14.95 -0.44
C GLU A 441 4.76 15.15 -0.25
N VAL A 442 4.25 15.08 0.99
CA VAL A 442 2.82 15.30 1.28
C VAL A 442 2.37 16.70 0.87
N LYS A 443 3.17 17.75 1.14
CA LYS A 443 2.86 19.12 0.70
C LYS A 443 2.77 19.21 -0.83
N THR A 444 3.70 18.58 -1.52
CA THR A 444 3.71 18.56 -2.99
C THR A 444 2.47 17.86 -3.52
N ASP A 445 2.15 16.69 -2.99
CA ASP A 445 1.06 15.85 -3.48
C ASP A 445 -0.31 16.46 -3.18
N LEU A 446 -0.48 17.12 -2.02
CA LEU A 446 -1.67 17.93 -1.71
C LEU A 446 -1.84 19.10 -2.70
N ASN A 447 -0.75 19.76 -3.07
CA ASN A 447 -0.79 20.83 -4.07
C ASN A 447 -1.13 20.27 -5.46
N GLN A 448 -0.58 19.11 -5.81
CA GLN A 448 -0.92 18.42 -7.06
C GLN A 448 -2.41 18.05 -7.10
N ALA A 449 -2.92 17.43 -6.04
CA ALA A 449 -4.34 17.05 -5.90
C ALA A 449 -5.27 18.25 -6.06
N LYS A 450 -4.92 19.39 -5.46
CA LYS A 450 -5.68 20.64 -5.61
C LYS A 450 -5.66 21.15 -7.06
N ARG A 451 -4.48 21.22 -7.69
CA ARG A 451 -4.31 21.73 -9.07
C ARG A 451 -5.00 20.84 -10.11
N GLN A 452 -4.88 19.53 -9.95
CA GLN A 452 -5.44 18.54 -10.88
C GLN A 452 -6.83 18.02 -10.48
N LYS A 453 -7.41 18.54 -9.40
CA LYS A 453 -8.80 18.30 -8.94
C LYS A 453 -9.15 16.82 -8.71
N PHE A 454 -8.28 16.08 -8.03
CA PHE A 454 -8.58 14.71 -7.57
C PHE A 454 -8.61 14.63 -6.04
N PHE A 455 -9.29 13.61 -5.52
CA PHE A 455 -9.40 13.36 -4.08
C PHE A 455 -8.10 12.71 -3.56
N PHE A 456 -7.46 13.37 -2.60
CA PHE A 456 -6.20 12.91 -2.02
C PHE A 456 -6.44 11.88 -0.91
N GLY A 457 -5.78 10.73 -1.00
CA GLY A 457 -5.83 9.68 0.01
C GLY A 457 -4.45 9.41 0.60
N ALA A 458 -4.25 9.63 1.90
CA ALA A 458 -2.96 9.36 2.55
C ALA A 458 -3.09 8.44 3.76
N LYS A 459 -2.23 7.42 3.84
CA LYS A 459 -2.00 6.61 5.03
C LYS A 459 -0.68 7.04 5.65
N LEU A 460 -0.74 7.67 6.82
CA LEU A 460 0.45 8.11 7.55
C LEU A 460 0.91 7.00 8.50
N VAL A 461 2.12 6.50 8.28
CA VAL A 461 2.82 5.53 9.15
C VAL A 461 4.13 6.14 9.63
N ARG A 462 4.74 5.58 10.67
CA ARG A 462 6.14 5.89 10.97
C ARG A 462 7.05 5.29 9.90
N GLY A 463 7.06 3.97 9.79
CA GLY A 463 7.91 3.22 8.86
C GLY A 463 8.19 1.83 9.40
N ALA A 464 8.66 0.94 8.52
CA ALA A 464 8.89 -0.48 8.82
C ALA A 464 10.31 -0.95 8.51
N TYR A 465 11.15 -0.07 7.94
CA TYR A 465 12.44 -0.44 7.33
C TYR A 465 13.65 0.31 7.92
N ILE A 466 13.47 1.07 9.01
CA ILE A 466 14.49 2.03 9.55
C ILE A 466 15.88 1.45 9.76
N ASP A 467 15.96 0.24 10.32
CA ASP A 467 17.26 -0.38 10.61
C ASP A 467 17.96 -0.89 9.35
N GLN A 468 17.19 -1.35 8.36
CA GLN A 468 17.70 -1.74 7.04
C GLN A 468 18.17 -0.50 6.26
N GLU A 469 17.37 0.56 6.23
CA GLU A 469 17.70 1.80 5.50
C GLU A 469 19.00 2.43 6.01
N ARG A 470 19.19 2.50 7.34
CA ARG A 470 20.42 3.01 7.95
C ARG A 470 21.63 2.14 7.63
N ALA A 471 21.49 0.82 7.75
CA ALA A 471 22.55 -0.12 7.44
C ALA A 471 22.96 -0.04 5.95
N ARG A 472 21.98 0.10 5.06
CA ARG A 472 22.19 0.22 3.62
C ARG A 472 22.85 1.53 3.23
N ALA A 473 22.39 2.65 3.79
CA ALA A 473 22.99 3.97 3.57
C ALA A 473 24.47 3.99 3.98
N ALA A 474 24.79 3.40 5.13
CA ALA A 474 26.17 3.29 5.61
C ALA A 474 27.04 2.39 4.71
N ALA A 475 26.51 1.24 4.25
CA ALA A 475 27.26 0.32 3.40
C ALA A 475 27.52 0.87 1.98
N LEU A 476 26.54 1.60 1.41
CA LEU A 476 26.60 2.13 0.05
C LEU A 476 27.08 3.60 -0.02
N GLY A 477 27.40 4.21 1.12
CA GLY A 477 28.01 5.54 1.19
C GLY A 477 27.09 6.70 0.79
N TYR A 478 25.76 6.55 0.88
CA TYR A 478 24.80 7.65 0.64
C TYR A 478 24.20 8.18 1.96
N ALA A 479 23.65 9.40 1.92
CA ALA A 479 23.09 10.04 3.10
C ALA A 479 21.90 9.24 3.67
N ASP A 480 21.90 9.01 4.99
CA ASP A 480 20.79 8.35 5.68
C ASP A 480 19.47 9.12 5.44
N PRO A 481 18.47 8.52 4.75
CA PRO A 481 17.21 9.18 4.43
C PRO A 481 16.28 9.28 5.66
N THR A 482 16.61 8.61 6.76
CA THR A 482 15.79 8.49 7.95
C THR A 482 16.03 9.62 8.94
N ASN A 483 15.02 9.89 9.76
CA ASN A 483 15.09 10.81 10.89
C ASN A 483 16.06 10.27 11.96
N PRO A 484 16.77 11.17 12.67
CA PRO A 484 17.83 10.76 13.59
C PRO A 484 17.30 9.98 14.81
N SER A 485 16.10 10.32 15.29
CA SER A 485 15.51 9.72 16.49
C SER A 485 14.03 9.38 16.35
N TYR A 486 13.52 8.66 17.34
CA TYR A 486 12.11 8.36 17.50
C TYR A 486 11.26 9.62 17.69
N GLU A 487 11.79 10.59 18.43
CA GLU A 487 11.17 11.89 18.69
C GLU A 487 11.08 12.70 17.40
N ALA A 488 12.17 12.78 16.62
CA ALA A 488 12.17 13.46 15.32
C ALA A 488 11.19 12.81 14.31
N THR A 489 11.08 11.47 14.34
CA THR A 489 10.06 10.74 13.57
C THR A 489 8.65 11.09 14.02
N THR A 490 8.43 11.23 15.33
CA THR A 490 7.12 11.60 15.90
C THR A 490 6.77 13.04 15.54
N GLU A 491 7.72 13.96 15.60
CA GLU A 491 7.54 15.34 15.18
C GLU A 491 7.19 15.43 13.69
N THR A 492 7.93 14.74 12.82
CA THR A 492 7.64 14.66 11.38
C THR A 492 6.22 14.12 11.14
N TYR A 493 5.81 13.09 11.89
CA TYR A 493 4.45 12.53 11.80
C TYR A 493 3.40 13.59 12.19
N HIS A 494 3.59 14.27 13.32
CA HIS A 494 2.66 15.28 13.80
C HIS A 494 2.57 16.47 12.85
N GLN A 495 3.70 16.98 12.35
CA GLN A 495 3.76 18.05 11.36
C GLN A 495 3.05 17.66 10.05
N THR A 496 3.25 16.42 9.58
CA THR A 496 2.60 15.91 8.36
C THR A 496 1.08 15.80 8.54
N LEU A 497 0.63 15.31 9.69
CA LEU A 497 -0.79 15.25 10.02
C LEU A 497 -1.40 16.66 10.13
N THR A 498 -0.72 17.58 10.83
CA THR A 498 -1.15 18.98 10.96
C THR A 498 -1.28 19.67 9.61
N GLU A 499 -0.35 19.45 8.68
CA GLU A 499 -0.46 19.97 7.31
C GLU A 499 -1.75 19.48 6.64
N CYS A 500 -2.03 18.17 6.66
CA CYS A 500 -3.23 17.60 6.07
C CYS A 500 -4.51 18.18 6.70
N LEU A 501 -4.56 18.24 8.04
CA LEU A 501 -5.68 18.79 8.79
C LEU A 501 -5.88 20.28 8.52
N THR A 502 -4.80 21.04 8.34
CA THR A 502 -4.86 22.46 7.97
C THR A 502 -5.50 22.62 6.59
N ARG A 503 -5.16 21.77 5.61
CA ARG A 503 -5.82 21.79 4.29
C ARG A 503 -7.30 21.43 4.36
N ILE A 504 -7.67 20.45 5.19
CA ILE A 504 -9.08 20.11 5.42
C ILE A 504 -9.83 21.28 6.05
N LYS A 505 -9.23 21.94 7.06
CA LYS A 505 -9.81 23.13 7.68
C LYS A 505 -10.05 24.24 6.65
N VAL A 506 -9.09 24.50 5.75
CA VAL A 506 -9.26 25.49 4.68
C VAL A 506 -10.45 25.16 3.79
N LEU A 507 -10.63 23.89 3.40
CA LEU A 507 -11.81 23.45 2.63
C LEU A 507 -13.11 23.71 3.42
N LYS A 508 -13.12 23.34 4.70
CA LYS A 508 -14.28 23.52 5.60
C LYS A 508 -14.66 25.00 5.75
N ASP A 509 -13.68 25.85 6.02
CA ASP A 509 -13.90 27.29 6.22
C ASP A 509 -14.37 27.96 4.92
N GLN A 510 -14.04 27.39 3.75
CA GLN A 510 -14.52 27.83 2.43
C GLN A 510 -15.89 27.24 2.04
N GLY A 511 -16.45 26.34 2.86
CA GLY A 511 -17.69 25.62 2.54
C GLY A 511 -17.53 24.59 1.41
N ASP A 512 -16.30 24.17 1.10
CA ASP A 512 -16.00 23.16 0.10
C ASP A 512 -16.03 21.74 0.72
N ASP A 513 -16.06 20.73 -0.14
CA ASP A 513 -16.10 19.33 0.27
C ASP A 513 -14.78 18.88 0.93
N CYS A 514 -14.82 18.74 2.26
CA CYS A 514 -13.70 18.23 3.06
C CYS A 514 -13.27 16.82 2.66
N SER A 515 -14.18 16.01 2.10
CA SER A 515 -13.90 14.62 1.73
C SER A 515 -12.90 14.48 0.58
N LYS A 516 -12.58 15.61 -0.10
CA LYS A 516 -11.44 15.75 -1.03
C LYS A 516 -10.10 15.34 -0.42
N ILE A 517 -9.97 15.30 0.91
CA ILE A 517 -8.76 14.85 1.60
C ILE A 517 -9.14 13.77 2.63
N GLY A 518 -8.77 12.53 2.34
CA GLY A 518 -8.93 11.38 3.24
C GLY A 518 -7.60 10.95 3.86
N ILE A 519 -7.50 10.92 5.18
CA ILE A 519 -6.28 10.57 5.91
C ILE A 519 -6.50 9.37 6.82
N MET A 520 -5.58 8.42 6.79
CA MET A 520 -5.47 7.34 7.77
C MET A 520 -4.28 7.60 8.72
N VAL A 521 -4.60 7.79 10.00
CA VAL A 521 -3.66 7.80 11.11
C VAL A 521 -3.38 6.34 11.51
N ALA A 522 -2.37 5.73 10.90
CA ALA A 522 -1.95 4.37 11.19
C ALA A 522 -0.86 4.35 12.28
N SER A 523 -1.28 4.28 13.55
CA SER A 523 -0.39 4.30 14.70
C SER A 523 -0.96 3.50 15.89
N HIS A 524 -0.06 2.79 16.59
CA HIS A 524 -0.30 2.18 17.91
C HIS A 524 0.20 3.05 19.06
N ASN A 525 0.66 4.28 18.79
CA ASN A 525 1.10 5.19 19.84
C ASN A 525 -0.11 6.01 20.32
N GLU A 526 -0.45 5.88 21.61
CA GLU A 526 -1.58 6.59 22.21
C GLU A 526 -1.46 8.11 22.11
N ASP A 527 -0.26 8.64 22.27
CA ASP A 527 -0.02 10.08 22.24
C ASP A 527 -0.22 10.64 20.83
N THR A 528 0.19 9.93 19.80
CA THR A 528 -0.11 10.27 18.40
C THR A 528 -1.61 10.22 18.11
N VAL A 529 -2.33 9.24 18.66
CA VAL A 529 -3.79 9.16 18.51
C VAL A 529 -4.48 10.30 19.28
N ARG A 530 -4.06 10.58 20.51
CA ARG A 530 -4.56 11.71 21.31
C ARG A 530 -4.31 13.04 20.61
N PHE A 531 -3.11 13.22 20.05
CA PHE A 531 -2.76 14.40 19.26
C PHE A 531 -3.69 14.57 18.04
N ALA A 532 -3.94 13.50 17.29
CA ALA A 532 -4.89 13.55 16.18
C ALA A 532 -6.30 13.94 16.64
N LEU A 533 -6.79 13.36 17.73
CA LEU A 533 -8.10 13.68 18.30
C LEU A 533 -8.19 15.13 18.81
N SER A 534 -7.14 15.64 19.45
CA SER A 534 -7.10 17.03 19.92
C SER A 534 -7.11 18.01 18.75
N GLN A 535 -6.31 17.75 17.71
CA GLN A 535 -6.29 18.56 16.49
C GLN A 535 -7.66 18.55 15.80
N MET A 536 -8.30 17.38 15.65
CA MET A 536 -9.66 17.29 15.08
C MET A 536 -10.65 18.15 15.85
N LYS A 537 -10.63 18.09 17.19
CA LYS A 537 -11.51 18.90 18.05
C LYS A 537 -11.24 20.41 17.89
N GLU A 538 -9.97 20.81 17.87
CA GLU A 538 -9.56 22.21 17.78
C GLU A 538 -10.01 22.86 16.46
N ILE A 539 -9.91 22.14 15.35
CA ILE A 539 -10.33 22.64 14.03
C ILE A 539 -11.79 22.34 13.68
N GLY A 540 -12.52 21.71 14.60
CA GLY A 540 -13.94 21.39 14.46
C GLY A 540 -14.26 20.28 13.47
N ILE A 541 -13.34 19.34 13.19
CA ILE A 541 -13.63 18.14 12.40
C ILE A 541 -14.38 17.12 13.25
N SER A 542 -15.56 16.74 12.79
CA SER A 542 -16.39 15.71 13.41
C SER A 542 -16.06 14.31 12.86
N PRO A 543 -16.30 13.23 13.62
CA PRO A 543 -16.22 11.87 13.07
C PRO A 543 -17.09 11.67 11.83
N GLU A 544 -18.23 12.34 11.76
CA GLU A 544 -19.22 12.29 10.68
C GLU A 544 -18.71 12.94 9.38
N ASP A 545 -17.68 13.80 9.46
CA ASP A 545 -17.02 14.39 8.29
C ASP A 545 -16.28 13.31 7.46
N LYS A 546 -16.03 12.11 8.03
CA LYS A 546 -15.44 10.92 7.35
C LYS A 546 -14.06 11.13 6.70
N VAL A 547 -13.37 12.21 7.07
CA VAL A 547 -12.05 12.58 6.53
C VAL A 547 -10.87 11.91 7.24
N ILE A 548 -11.01 11.55 8.53
CA ILE A 548 -9.94 10.91 9.32
C ILE A 548 -10.32 9.48 9.69
N CYS A 549 -9.40 8.55 9.42
CA CYS A 549 -9.48 7.15 9.78
C CYS A 549 -8.34 6.79 10.75
N PHE A 550 -8.58 5.88 11.69
CA PHE A 550 -7.57 5.36 12.61
C PHE A 550 -7.29 3.90 12.32
N GLY A 551 -6.03 3.51 12.18
CA GLY A 551 -5.64 2.12 11.84
C GLY A 551 -4.71 1.50 12.88
N GLN A 552 -5.06 0.31 13.37
CA GLN A 552 -4.19 -0.52 14.22
C GLN A 552 -4.15 -1.97 13.72
N LEU A 553 -3.22 -2.78 14.22
CA LEU A 553 -3.11 -4.19 13.83
C LEU A 553 -4.14 -5.03 14.61
N LEU A 554 -4.67 -6.08 13.98
CA LEU A 554 -5.49 -7.07 14.67
C LEU A 554 -4.68 -7.72 15.81
N GLY A 555 -5.30 -7.87 16.98
CA GLY A 555 -4.63 -8.43 18.16
C GLY A 555 -3.66 -7.46 18.83
N MET A 556 -3.71 -6.16 18.51
CA MET A 556 -2.86 -5.15 19.16
C MET A 556 -3.62 -3.85 19.40
N CYS A 557 -3.46 -3.25 20.58
CA CYS A 557 -4.04 -1.95 20.92
C CYS A 557 -5.56 -1.94 20.73
N ASP A 558 -6.24 -3.00 21.18
CA ASP A 558 -7.70 -3.07 21.16
C ASP A 558 -8.31 -1.95 22.03
N PHE A 559 -7.59 -1.52 23.06
CA PHE A 559 -7.94 -0.37 23.92
C PHE A 559 -7.96 0.98 23.20
N ILE A 560 -7.38 1.07 22.00
CA ILE A 560 -7.48 2.27 21.15
C ILE A 560 -8.62 2.08 20.15
N THR A 561 -8.57 1.01 19.36
CA THR A 561 -9.43 0.85 18.19
C THR A 561 -10.90 0.72 18.54
N PHE A 562 -11.24 -0.07 19.55
CA PHE A 562 -12.62 -0.35 19.89
C PHE A 562 -13.31 0.88 20.52
N PRO A 563 -12.72 1.56 21.52
CA PRO A 563 -13.30 2.80 22.02
C PRO A 563 -13.50 3.86 20.93
N LEU A 564 -12.55 4.01 19.99
CA LEU A 564 -12.71 4.91 18.84
C LEU A 564 -13.92 4.53 17.97
N GLY A 565 -14.00 3.28 17.52
CA GLY A 565 -15.10 2.81 16.66
C GLY A 565 -16.47 2.92 17.34
N GLN A 566 -16.53 2.67 18.64
CA GLN A 566 -17.75 2.75 19.44
C GLN A 566 -18.19 4.18 19.71
N ALA A 567 -17.25 5.14 19.68
CA ALA A 567 -17.50 6.56 19.79
C ALA A 567 -17.77 7.24 18.43
N GLY A 568 -17.94 6.47 17.36
CA GLY A 568 -18.26 6.99 16.01
C GLY A 568 -17.05 7.39 15.18
N TYR A 569 -15.82 7.23 15.66
CA TYR A 569 -14.64 7.47 14.82
C TYR A 569 -14.45 6.33 13.83
N SER A 570 -13.97 6.68 12.63
CA SER A 570 -13.65 5.73 11.56
C SER A 570 -12.44 4.87 11.93
N ALA A 571 -12.65 3.80 12.69
CA ALA A 571 -11.59 2.94 13.23
C ALA A 571 -11.44 1.63 12.43
N TYR A 572 -10.19 1.21 12.21
CA TYR A 572 -9.85 0.03 11.43
C TYR A 572 -8.88 -0.90 12.15
N LYS A 573 -9.08 -2.20 11.94
CA LYS A 573 -8.07 -3.22 12.17
C LYS A 573 -7.48 -3.67 10.86
N TYR A 574 -6.16 -3.68 10.77
CA TYR A 574 -5.40 -4.35 9.74
C TYR A 574 -5.32 -5.84 10.07
N ILE A 575 -5.87 -6.67 9.18
CA ILE A 575 -6.24 -8.05 9.43
C ILE A 575 -5.45 -8.97 8.50
N PRO A 576 -4.40 -9.61 9.04
CA PRO A 576 -3.78 -10.75 8.42
C PRO A 576 -4.77 -11.91 8.26
N TYR A 577 -4.74 -12.57 7.12
CA TYR A 577 -5.37 -13.87 6.91
C TYR A 577 -4.57 -14.72 5.92
N GLY A 578 -4.72 -16.04 6.01
CA GLY A 578 -3.98 -16.99 5.17
C GLY A 578 -3.68 -18.31 5.90
N PRO A 579 -3.25 -19.36 5.18
CA PRO A 579 -2.92 -20.66 5.76
C PRO A 579 -1.91 -20.56 6.90
N VAL A 580 -2.05 -21.40 7.94
CA VAL A 580 -1.21 -21.31 9.15
C VAL A 580 0.28 -21.34 8.81
N ASN A 581 0.74 -22.33 8.05
CA ASN A 581 2.17 -22.49 7.75
C ASN A 581 2.76 -21.33 6.94
N GLU A 582 1.95 -20.68 6.11
CA GLU A 582 2.37 -19.60 5.22
C GLU A 582 2.38 -18.24 5.92
N VAL A 583 1.60 -18.08 7.00
CA VAL A 583 1.49 -16.82 7.77
C VAL A 583 2.47 -16.79 8.95
N LEU A 584 2.89 -17.95 9.47
CA LEU A 584 3.76 -18.04 10.64
C LEU A 584 5.14 -17.35 10.49
N PRO A 585 5.84 -17.42 9.34
CA PRO A 585 7.11 -16.71 9.16
C PRO A 585 6.95 -15.19 9.37
N TYR A 586 5.92 -14.60 8.78
CA TYR A 586 5.59 -13.19 8.96
C TYR A 586 5.28 -12.84 10.42
N LEU A 587 4.43 -13.65 11.08
CA LEU A 587 4.06 -13.45 12.49
C LEU A 587 5.25 -13.57 13.44
N SER A 588 6.16 -14.50 13.19
CA SER A 588 7.39 -14.68 13.94
C SER A 588 8.23 -13.40 13.94
N ARG A 589 8.46 -12.80 12.76
CA ARG A 589 9.21 -11.55 12.64
C ARG A 589 8.49 -10.38 13.32
N ARG A 590 7.16 -10.31 13.20
CA ARG A 590 6.34 -9.31 13.92
C ARG A 590 6.42 -9.44 15.45
N ALA A 591 6.55 -10.66 15.96
CA ALA A 591 6.75 -10.89 17.39
C ALA A 591 8.09 -10.31 17.87
N MET A 592 9.15 -10.44 17.06
CA MET A 592 10.48 -9.90 17.37
C MET A 592 10.49 -8.37 17.46
N GLU A 593 9.74 -7.69 16.60
CA GLU A 593 9.65 -6.23 16.62
C GLU A 593 9.00 -5.69 17.91
N ASN A 594 7.97 -6.41 18.40
CA ASN A 594 7.30 -6.05 19.65
C ASN A 594 8.18 -6.16 20.90
N LYS A 595 9.37 -6.78 20.80
CA LYS A 595 10.39 -6.77 21.85
C LYS A 595 10.84 -5.35 22.21
N GLY A 596 10.89 -4.43 21.23
CA GLY A 596 11.20 -3.02 21.45
C GLY A 596 10.08 -2.23 22.12
N VAL A 597 8.90 -2.84 22.31
CA VAL A 597 7.65 -2.17 22.70
C VAL A 597 7.09 -2.72 24.02
N LEU A 598 7.98 -3.15 24.93
CA LEU A 598 7.64 -3.72 26.24
C LEU A 598 6.61 -2.89 27.03
N LYS A 599 6.70 -1.55 26.99
CA LYS A 599 5.75 -0.66 27.69
C LYS A 599 4.31 -0.81 27.21
N LYS A 600 4.07 -1.01 25.90
CA LYS A 600 2.70 -1.20 25.38
C LYS A 600 2.12 -2.54 25.77
N LEU A 601 2.96 -3.59 25.75
CA LEU A 601 2.56 -4.93 26.19
C LEU A 601 2.15 -4.92 27.67
N VAL A 602 2.80 -4.12 28.52
CA VAL A 602 2.45 -3.98 29.94
C VAL A 602 1.05 -3.40 30.15
N LYS A 603 0.69 -2.32 29.44
CA LYS A 603 -0.64 -1.71 29.56
C LYS A 603 -1.74 -2.66 29.09
N GLU A 604 -1.58 -3.25 27.91
CA GLU A 604 -2.55 -4.20 27.34
C GLU A 604 -2.74 -5.40 28.29
N ARG A 605 -1.65 -6.01 28.80
CA ARG A 605 -1.73 -7.10 29.79
C ARG A 605 -2.44 -6.68 31.06
N THR A 606 -2.22 -5.46 31.53
CA THR A 606 -2.90 -4.92 32.72
C THR A 606 -4.40 -4.80 32.49
N LEU A 607 -4.82 -4.29 31.34
CA LEU A 607 -6.24 -4.17 30.99
C LEU A 607 -6.89 -5.55 30.81
N LEU A 608 -6.23 -6.49 30.12
CA LEU A 608 -6.69 -7.87 29.97
C LEU A 608 -6.89 -8.55 31.32
N ARG A 609 -5.92 -8.40 32.24
CA ARG A 609 -6.02 -8.96 33.61
C ARG A 609 -7.18 -8.35 34.38
N LYS A 610 -7.35 -7.02 34.33
CA LYS A 610 -8.47 -6.32 34.99
C LYS A 610 -9.81 -6.81 34.46
N GLU A 611 -9.95 -6.94 33.14
CA GLU A 611 -11.19 -7.41 32.54
C GLU A 611 -11.49 -8.88 32.86
N LEU A 612 -10.47 -9.75 32.80
CA LEU A 612 -10.62 -11.16 33.14
C LEU A 612 -11.10 -11.32 34.59
N PHE A 613 -10.46 -10.60 35.52
CA PHE A 613 -10.87 -10.59 36.93
C PHE A 613 -12.28 -10.04 37.13
N ARG A 614 -12.64 -8.94 36.46
CA ARG A 614 -14.00 -8.37 36.48
C ARG A 614 -15.04 -9.39 36.02
N ARG A 615 -14.78 -10.12 34.93
CA ARG A 615 -15.70 -11.15 34.41
C ARG A 615 -15.84 -12.32 35.37
N ILE A 616 -14.74 -12.78 35.97
CA ILE A 616 -14.78 -13.86 36.97
C ILE A 616 -15.62 -13.42 38.18
N LEU A 617 -15.37 -12.23 38.73
CA LEU A 617 -16.13 -11.70 39.87
C LEU A 617 -17.62 -11.51 39.57
N ARG A 618 -17.99 -11.21 38.32
CA ARG A 618 -19.38 -11.05 37.87
C ARG A 618 -20.02 -12.36 37.37
N GLY A 619 -19.35 -13.50 37.46
CA GLY A 619 -19.85 -14.79 36.95
C GLY A 619 -19.94 -14.89 35.42
N GLN A 620 -19.29 -14.00 34.68
CA GLN A 620 -19.34 -13.90 33.20
C GLN A 620 -18.31 -14.83 32.52
N PHE A 621 -18.27 -16.10 32.93
CA PHE A 621 -17.32 -17.09 32.38
C PHE A 621 -17.54 -17.36 30.89
N PHE A 622 -18.78 -17.27 30.42
CA PHE A 622 -19.17 -17.50 29.01
C PHE A 622 -19.72 -16.23 28.35
N TYR A 623 -19.12 -15.07 28.63
CA TYR A 623 -19.55 -13.81 28.04
C TYR A 623 -19.62 -13.90 26.52
N LYS A 624 -20.80 -13.61 25.96
CA LYS A 624 -21.05 -13.52 24.52
C LYS A 624 -21.16 -12.04 24.13
N PRO A 625 -20.25 -11.51 23.30
CA PRO A 625 -20.34 -10.15 22.78
C PRO A 625 -21.66 -9.94 22.02
N ASN A 626 -22.35 -8.84 22.31
CA ASN A 626 -23.48 -8.37 21.53
C ASN A 626 -23.21 -6.93 21.06
N GLY A 627 -22.99 -6.77 19.76
CA GLY A 627 -22.64 -5.49 19.15
C GLY A 627 -23.82 -4.89 18.41
N ASN A 628 -24.16 -3.64 18.72
CA ASN A 628 -25.21 -2.87 18.06
C ASN A 628 -24.70 -1.50 17.56
N TYR A 629 -23.43 -1.46 17.16
CA TYR A 629 -22.78 -0.27 16.62
C TYR A 629 -22.83 -0.27 15.08
N THR A 630 -22.91 0.92 14.50
CA THR A 630 -22.82 1.13 13.06
C THR A 630 -21.53 1.89 12.76
N PRO A 631 -20.57 1.30 12.00
CA PRO A 631 -19.37 2.02 11.63
C PRO A 631 -19.69 3.24 10.78
N VAL A 632 -19.03 4.36 11.08
CA VAL A 632 -19.17 5.64 10.35
C VAL A 632 -18.52 5.60 8.98
#